data_AF-A0A9J6H3J4-F1
#
_entry.id   AF-A0A9J6H3J4-F1
#
_cell.length_a   1.000
_cell.length_b   1.000
_cell.length_c   1.000
_cell.angle_alpha   90.00
_cell.angle_beta   90.00
_cell.angle_gamma   90.00
#
_symmetry.space_group_name_H-M   'P 1'
#
loop_
_entity.id
_entity.type
_entity.pdbx_description
1 polymer ?
#
loop_
_entity_poly.entity_id
_entity_poly.type
_entity_poly.pdbx_seq_one_letter_code
_entity_poly.pdbx_strand_id
1 'polypeptide(L)'
;MALNCLLARKDRFLSLVRFLLVRSLLLVLDSVGLPGYLLQRVRVPVALYQSPGDWYADPRDVARLRAELPNVVHRYTVPERQFTHYDFVVGTGAAEVLYGEMIRFMDRYRYST
;
A
#
# COMPACT_ATOMS: atom_id res chain seq x y z
N MET A 1 32.90 6.51 -18.25
CA MET A 1 31.79 6.81 -19.20
C MET A 1 31.01 5.56 -19.66
N ALA A 2 31.66 4.41 -19.91
CA ALA A 2 30.98 3.19 -20.38
C ALA A 2 30.06 2.49 -19.34
N LEU A 3 30.41 2.54 -18.03
CA LEU A 3 29.64 1.89 -16.97
C LEU A 3 28.24 2.52 -16.79
N ASN A 4 28.15 3.85 -16.82
CA ASN A 4 26.87 4.59 -16.75
C ASN A 4 25.98 4.31 -17.97
N CYS A 5 26.57 4.05 -19.13
CA CYS A 5 25.85 3.69 -20.34
C CYS A 5 25.29 2.24 -20.25
N LEU A 6 26.05 1.30 -19.68
CA LEU A 6 25.58 -0.08 -19.43
C LEU A 6 24.46 -0.12 -18.39
N LEU A 7 24.59 0.64 -17.30
CA LEU A 7 23.57 0.75 -16.25
C LEU A 7 22.28 1.36 -16.81
N ALA A 8 22.37 2.47 -17.54
CA ALA A 8 21.20 3.08 -18.19
C ALA A 8 20.54 2.17 -19.27
N ARG A 9 21.30 1.22 -19.83
CA ARG A 9 20.78 0.21 -20.78
C ARG A 9 20.07 -0.92 -20.03
N LYS A 10 20.59 -1.35 -18.88
CA LYS A 10 19.97 -2.33 -17.99
C LYS A 10 18.68 -1.78 -17.37
N ASP A 11 18.67 -0.51 -16.95
CA ASP A 11 17.48 0.15 -16.40
C ASP A 11 16.38 0.34 -17.45
N ARG A 12 16.75 0.73 -18.69
CA ARG A 12 15.80 0.78 -19.81
C ARG A 12 15.26 -0.59 -20.18
N PHE A 13 16.10 -1.62 -20.14
CA PHE A 13 15.69 -3.00 -20.39
C PHE A 13 14.73 -3.51 -19.31
N LEU A 14 15.03 -3.29 -18.03
CA LEU A 14 14.17 -3.67 -16.91
C LEU A 14 12.85 -2.90 -16.92
N SER A 15 12.88 -1.61 -17.26
CA SER A 15 11.67 -0.79 -17.42
C SER A 15 10.79 -1.28 -18.56
N LEU A 16 11.40 -1.62 -19.71
CA LEU A 16 10.69 -2.18 -20.86
C LEU A 16 10.09 -3.55 -20.55
N VAL A 17 10.85 -4.44 -19.89
CA VAL A 17 10.37 -5.76 -19.47
C VAL A 17 9.22 -5.63 -18.46
N ARG A 18 9.33 -4.75 -17.46
CA ARG A 18 8.25 -4.47 -16.50
C ARG A 18 7.00 -3.92 -17.19
N PHE A 19 7.16 -2.99 -18.12
CA PHE A 19 6.04 -2.44 -18.88
C PHE A 19 5.37 -3.50 -19.77
N LEU A 20 6.14 -4.29 -20.49
CA LEU A 20 5.63 -5.33 -21.40
C LEU A 20 4.95 -6.47 -20.63
N LEU A 21 5.53 -6.97 -19.54
CA LEU A 21 4.93 -8.03 -18.73
C LEU A 21 3.64 -7.57 -18.05
N VAL A 22 3.66 -6.41 -17.39
CA VAL A 22 2.48 -5.89 -16.69
C VAL A 22 1.36 -5.57 -17.67
N ARG A 23 1.68 -4.95 -18.82
CA ARG A 23 0.68 -4.62 -19.85
C ARG A 23 0.11 -5.85 -20.53
N SER A 24 0.93 -6.85 -20.85
CA SER A 24 0.46 -8.10 -21.45
C SER A 24 -0.44 -8.88 -20.48
N LEU A 25 -0.08 -8.91 -19.20
CA LEU A 25 -0.92 -9.48 -18.15
C LEU A 25 -2.26 -8.72 -18.05
N LEU A 26 -2.23 -7.39 -18.04
CA LEU A 26 -3.45 -6.57 -17.98
C LEU A 26 -4.41 -6.86 -19.16
N LEU A 27 -3.88 -6.97 -20.38
CA LEU A 27 -4.65 -7.31 -21.58
C LEU A 27 -5.27 -8.71 -21.50
N VAL A 28 -4.59 -9.66 -20.87
CA VAL A 28 -5.13 -11.00 -20.63
C VAL A 28 -6.24 -10.94 -19.58
N LEU A 29 -6.08 -10.18 -18.51
CA LEU A 29 -7.13 -10.01 -17.48
C LEU A 29 -8.39 -9.37 -18.05
N ASP A 30 -8.25 -8.37 -18.93
CA ASP A 30 -9.37 -7.72 -19.63
C ASP A 30 -10.05 -8.67 -20.62
N SER A 31 -9.29 -9.44 -21.41
CA SER A 31 -9.85 -10.35 -22.41
C SER A 31 -10.56 -11.56 -21.80
N VAL A 32 -10.18 -11.96 -20.59
CA VAL A 32 -10.84 -13.04 -19.82
C VAL A 32 -12.04 -12.53 -19.01
N GLY A 33 -12.28 -11.21 -18.99
CA GLY A 33 -13.46 -10.62 -18.33
C GLY A 33 -13.45 -10.77 -16.81
N LEU A 34 -12.27 -10.75 -16.17
CA LEU A 34 -12.19 -10.80 -14.71
C LEU A 34 -12.84 -9.55 -14.11
N PRO A 35 -13.85 -9.69 -13.24
CA PRO A 35 -14.47 -8.54 -12.61
C PRO A 35 -13.46 -7.85 -11.69
N GLY A 36 -13.28 -6.54 -11.90
CA GLY A 36 -12.50 -5.72 -10.99
C GLY A 36 -13.12 -5.70 -9.58
N TYR A 37 -12.27 -5.65 -8.55
CA TYR A 37 -12.72 -5.48 -7.18
C TYR A 37 -13.21 -4.04 -6.95
N LEU A 38 -14.52 -3.86 -6.86
CA LEU A 38 -15.14 -2.54 -6.67
C LEU A 38 -15.04 -2.12 -5.20
N LEU A 39 -13.99 -1.36 -4.85
CA LEU A 39 -13.76 -0.84 -3.50
C LEU A 39 -14.92 0.02 -2.97
N GLN A 40 -15.70 0.62 -3.87
CA GLN A 40 -16.90 1.39 -3.53
C GLN A 40 -18.00 0.52 -2.89
N ARG A 41 -17.91 -0.82 -3.01
CA ARG A 41 -18.85 -1.75 -2.37
C ARG A 41 -18.45 -2.13 -0.94
N VAL A 42 -17.28 -1.69 -0.45
CA VAL A 42 -16.85 -1.94 0.94
C VAL A 42 -17.69 -1.08 1.87
N ARG A 43 -18.59 -1.71 2.63
CA ARG A 43 -19.50 -1.01 3.56
C ARG A 43 -18.98 -0.95 4.99
N VAL A 44 -18.12 -1.89 5.38
CA VAL A 44 -17.57 -1.95 6.74
C VAL A 44 -16.72 -0.72 7.04
N PRO A 45 -16.70 -0.20 8.27
CA PRO A 45 -15.76 0.82 8.69
C PRO A 45 -14.32 0.35 8.52
N VAL A 46 -13.47 1.18 7.92
CA VAL A 46 -12.05 0.86 7.69
C VAL A 46 -11.16 1.86 8.41
N ALA A 47 -10.22 1.36 9.21
CA ALA A 47 -9.10 2.13 9.74
C ALA A 47 -7.84 1.82 8.91
N LEU A 48 -7.16 2.84 8.41
CA LEU A 48 -5.95 2.68 7.59
C LEU A 48 -4.70 3.03 8.37
N TYR A 49 -3.73 2.11 8.33
CA TYR A 49 -2.41 2.25 8.93
C TYR A 49 -1.36 2.16 7.83
N GLN A 50 -0.47 3.14 7.75
CA GLN A 50 0.54 3.22 6.70
C GLN A 50 1.87 3.72 7.22
N SER A 51 2.94 3.49 6.46
CA SER A 51 4.28 4.00 6.76
C SER A 51 4.96 4.53 5.50
N PRO A 52 5.72 5.64 5.56
CA PRO A 52 6.53 6.10 4.44
C PRO A 52 7.64 5.12 4.02
N GLY A 53 8.07 4.26 4.93
CA GLY A 53 9.11 3.24 4.68
C GLY A 53 8.58 1.95 4.05
N ASP A 54 7.26 1.84 3.82
CA ASP A 54 6.65 0.66 3.21
C ASP A 54 6.80 0.69 1.69
N TRP A 55 7.67 -0.18 1.15
CA TRP A 55 7.90 -0.30 -0.29
C TRP A 55 6.88 -1.21 -0.99
N TYR A 56 6.11 -2.01 -0.24
CA TYR A 56 5.09 -2.91 -0.80
C TYR A 56 3.73 -2.22 -0.85
N ALA A 57 3.36 -1.50 0.21
CA ALA A 57 2.20 -0.62 0.25
C ALA A 57 2.66 0.84 0.15
N ASP A 58 3.13 1.22 -1.04
CA ASP A 58 3.63 2.57 -1.31
C ASP A 58 2.59 3.63 -0.90
N PRO A 59 2.99 4.73 -0.23
CA PRO A 59 2.06 5.76 0.21
C PRO A 59 1.16 6.33 -0.89
N ARG A 60 1.60 6.31 -2.16
CA ARG A 60 0.79 6.74 -3.32
C ARG A 60 -0.36 5.77 -3.59
N ASP A 61 -0.10 4.48 -3.51
CA ASP A 61 -1.11 3.44 -3.72
C ASP A 61 -2.09 3.41 -2.54
N VAL A 62 -1.61 3.60 -1.31
CA VAL A 62 -2.47 3.75 -0.13
C VAL A 62 -3.34 5.01 -0.23
N ALA A 63 -2.79 6.13 -0.73
CA ALA A 63 -3.55 7.35 -0.97
C ALA A 63 -4.67 7.14 -2.00
N ARG A 64 -4.41 6.35 -3.05
CA ARG A 64 -5.42 5.94 -4.03
C ARG A 64 -6.48 5.03 -3.41
N LEU A 65 -6.07 3.98 -2.68
CA LEU A 65 -6.97 3.09 -1.95
C LEU A 65 -7.93 3.87 -1.04
N ARG A 66 -7.39 4.83 -0.28
CA ARG A 66 -8.19 5.70 0.60
C ARG A 66 -9.21 6.52 -0.17
N ALA A 67 -8.88 7.00 -1.38
CA ALA A 67 -9.81 7.78 -2.20
C ALA A 67 -10.94 6.92 -2.79
N GLU A 68 -10.71 5.62 -3.00
CA GLU A 68 -11.70 4.70 -3.56
C GLU A 68 -12.60 4.05 -2.49
N LEU A 69 -12.14 3.96 -1.24
CA LEU A 69 -12.91 3.41 -0.11
C LEU A 69 -13.92 4.43 0.43
N PRO A 70 -15.22 4.07 0.55
CA PRO A 70 -16.25 5.03 0.95
C PRO A 70 -16.36 5.24 2.47
N ASN A 71 -15.79 4.36 3.29
CA ASN A 71 -15.99 4.35 4.74
C ASN A 71 -14.69 4.24 5.55
N VAL A 72 -13.72 5.10 5.23
CA VAL A 72 -12.48 5.22 6.03
C VAL A 72 -12.75 6.07 7.26
N VAL A 73 -12.81 5.43 8.44
CA VAL A 73 -13.13 6.07 9.72
C VAL A 73 -11.90 6.52 10.50
N HIS A 74 -10.71 6.03 10.14
CA HIS A 74 -9.46 6.41 10.78
C HIS A 74 -8.27 6.28 9.83
N ARG A 75 -7.25 7.10 10.08
CA ARG A 75 -5.99 7.08 9.36
C ARG A 75 -4.84 7.37 10.31
N TYR A 76 -3.78 6.57 10.20
CA TYR A 76 -2.57 6.78 10.96
C TYR A 76 -1.36 6.50 10.08
N THR A 77 -0.41 7.45 10.08
CA THR A 77 0.90 7.27 9.47
C THR A 77 1.91 7.07 10.58
N VAL A 78 2.60 5.94 10.56
CA VAL A 78 3.67 5.64 11.51
C VAL A 78 4.76 6.73 11.39
N PRO A 79 5.18 7.36 12.50
CA PRO A 79 6.12 8.47 12.47
C PRO A 79 7.56 8.04 12.12
N GLU A 80 7.88 6.77 12.33
CA GLU A 80 9.19 6.20 12.02
C GLU A 80 9.38 6.00 10.51
N ARG A 81 10.28 6.79 9.91
CA ARG A 81 10.54 6.72 8.47
C ARG A 81 11.10 5.39 7.98
N GLN A 82 11.77 4.65 8.86
CA GLN A 82 12.37 3.36 8.54
C GLN A 82 11.39 2.19 8.76
N PHE A 83 10.18 2.45 9.27
CA PHE A 83 9.18 1.43 9.50
C PHE A 83 8.72 0.86 8.16
N THR A 84 9.06 -0.39 7.90
CA THR A 84 8.80 -1.09 6.65
C THR A 84 7.50 -1.90 6.71
N HIS A 85 7.19 -2.59 5.62
CA HIS A 85 6.03 -3.48 5.55
C HIS A 85 6.03 -4.58 6.61
N TYR A 86 7.20 -5.13 6.93
CA TYR A 86 7.32 -6.23 7.88
C TYR A 86 7.19 -5.75 9.33
N ASP A 87 7.52 -4.49 9.59
CA ASP A 87 7.46 -3.93 10.94
C ASP A 87 6.02 -3.89 11.47
N PHE A 88 5.01 -3.79 10.60
CA PHE A 88 3.59 -3.90 10.98
C PHE A 88 3.21 -5.23 11.65
N VAL A 89 4.00 -6.27 11.45
CA VAL A 89 3.70 -7.64 11.91
C VAL A 89 4.73 -8.14 12.91
N VAL A 90 6.02 -7.99 12.59
CA VAL A 90 7.14 -8.57 13.35
C VAL A 90 8.15 -7.54 13.85
N GLY A 91 7.89 -6.25 13.64
CA GLY A 91 8.75 -5.18 14.12
C GLY A 91 8.75 -5.12 15.64
N THR A 92 9.93 -5.15 16.26
CA THR A 92 10.03 -5.11 17.73
C THR A 92 9.50 -3.80 18.32
N GLY A 93 9.58 -2.69 17.56
CA GLY A 93 9.07 -1.38 17.98
C GLY A 93 7.59 -1.14 17.66
N ALA A 94 6.89 -2.08 17.01
CA ALA A 94 5.52 -1.88 16.55
C ALA A 94 4.54 -1.63 17.69
N ALA A 95 4.77 -2.23 18.86
CA ALA A 95 3.93 -2.01 20.02
C ALA A 95 3.94 -0.55 20.49
N GLU A 96 5.11 0.09 20.45
CA GLU A 96 5.32 1.46 20.92
C GLU A 96 4.72 2.49 19.97
N VAL A 97 4.92 2.31 18.66
CA VAL A 97 4.55 3.32 17.67
C VAL A 97 3.22 3.07 16.96
N LEU A 98 2.68 1.85 17.01
CA LEU A 98 1.49 1.46 16.24
C LEU A 98 0.40 0.83 17.11
N TYR A 99 0.67 -0.29 17.79
CA TYR A 99 -0.42 -1.09 18.41
C TYR A 99 -1.13 -0.35 19.54
N GLY A 100 -0.41 0.44 20.34
CA GLY A 100 -1.05 1.28 21.36
C GLY A 100 -2.01 2.31 20.77
N GLU A 101 -1.71 2.85 19.58
CA GLU A 101 -2.63 3.74 18.84
C GLU A 101 -3.86 2.98 18.38
N MET A 102 -3.66 1.81 17.76
CA MET A 102 -4.74 0.96 17.25
C MET A 102 -5.75 0.60 18.33
N ILE A 103 -5.28 0.13 19.48
CA ILE A 103 -6.14 -0.26 20.60
C ILE A 103 -6.93 0.94 21.11
N ARG A 104 -6.27 2.08 21.32
CA ARG A 104 -6.95 3.31 21.75
C ARG A 104 -8.00 3.77 20.74
N PHE A 105 -7.74 3.62 19.44
CA PHE A 105 -8.73 3.93 18.41
C PHE A 105 -9.93 2.97 18.49
N MET A 106 -9.68 1.66 18.57
CA MET A 106 -10.73 0.64 18.67
C MET A 106 -11.64 0.87 19.89
N ASP A 107 -11.04 1.19 21.05
CA ASP A 107 -11.79 1.52 22.26
C ASP A 107 -12.68 2.74 22.04
N ARG A 108 -12.12 3.85 21.54
CA ARG A 108 -12.90 5.07 21.27
C ARG A 108 -14.03 4.82 20.27
N TYR A 109 -13.75 4.08 19.19
CA TYR A 109 -14.72 3.81 18.15
C TYR A 109 -15.90 2.97 18.65
N ARG A 110 -15.62 1.99 19.53
CA ARG A 110 -16.65 1.16 20.16
C ARG A 110 -17.63 1.97 21.02
N TYR A 111 -17.17 3.03 21.68
CA TYR A 111 -18.01 3.86 22.56
C TYR A 111 -18.66 5.06 21.84
N SER A 112 -18.27 5.36 20.60
CA SER A 112 -18.82 6.48 19.81
C SER A 112 -19.94 6.10 18.84
N THR A 113 -20.23 4.80 18.69
CA THR A 113 -21.19 4.24 17.74
C THR A 113 -22.27 3.49 18.50
#